data_AF-A0A7R9CI79-F1
#
_entry.id   AF-A0A7R9CI79-F1
#
_cell.length_a   1.000
_cell.length_b   1.000
_cell.length_c   1.000
_cell.angle_alpha   90.00
_cell.angle_beta   90.00
_cell.angle_gamma   90.00
#
_symmetry.space_group_name_H-M   'P 1'
#
loop_
_entity.id
_entity.type
_entity.pdbx_description
1 polymer ?
#
loop_
_entity_poly.entity_id
_entity_poly.type
_entity_poly.pdbx_seq_one_letter_code
_entity_poly.pdbx_strand_id
1 'polypeptide(L)'
;MASATTLNSESGGYSRFSDEFTKFDESYHSSNLKRSTPHSGEDVPNEIGSTASLNNDLSENSVELTPAGEMFDAGQHWEMNYHEAAIFLEEGENNEKFDSHPHNSAALPAYLLVHNRWYYGLDMATSIILLTLAFVEEPALPLFKLPVAVHGSIELLALIIIGVELTMKLRWIGWRTILKHKRTMTKGITLGIMFVEAVTVLVRQSSHFRVTRALRPIFLVDTCHCGGVRRFIRQIFQSLPPILDMLGLLMFFISIYALLGYYLFSGEPRTEHFTTLHDSFVSMFVLLTTANFPDVMMPLYAKSKWYSVFFISYLCIVLYILMNLMLAVVYETFTRIEREKFRKLLLHKRKACQHAYRLLVSKQNPNKIRFKQFEGLMRYFAPKKTVCDVILMFKELNTSDSGSLSLEEFYAVYDATLLKWEAQFSHIPWFHTTWIPLQRLCQWAHDFVIWPYFEHVILYAVEAMLRVLGMGLTQYFNSGWNVYDFSVTLGTLLGVIILYMAPWFVYVVVLRPLRLLRLFKLKKRYRDVFGTLVLLTPLMCSTAIVMLVMYYFFSIIGMELFAGYDMRNC
;
A
#
# COMPACT_ATOMS: atom_id res chain seq x y z
N MET A 1 18.21 15.01 -26.75
CA MET A 1 17.19 13.95 -26.69
C MET A 1 17.05 13.57 -25.22
N ALA A 2 15.93 13.91 -24.59
CA ALA A 2 15.63 13.47 -23.23
C ALA A 2 14.94 12.10 -23.32
N SER A 3 15.38 11.14 -22.50
CA SER A 3 14.83 9.80 -22.45
C SER A 3 14.05 9.66 -21.14
N ALA A 4 12.76 9.38 -21.23
CA ALA A 4 11.94 9.06 -20.06
C ALA A 4 12.25 7.63 -19.64
N THR A 5 12.78 7.44 -18.43
CA THR A 5 12.98 6.11 -17.84
C THR A 5 11.75 5.74 -17.03
N THR A 6 10.99 4.77 -17.52
CA THR A 6 10.01 4.04 -16.71
C THR A 6 10.74 2.95 -15.91
N LEU A 7 10.29 2.66 -14.70
CA LEU A 7 10.62 1.39 -14.04
C LEU A 7 10.08 0.28 -14.94
N ASN A 8 10.99 -0.39 -15.65
CA ASN A 8 10.76 -1.49 -16.60
C ASN A 8 9.43 -2.25 -16.39
N SER A 9 8.46 -2.00 -17.27
CA SER A 9 7.51 -3.02 -17.72
C SER A 9 7.72 -3.20 -19.22
N GLU A 10 8.55 -4.18 -19.59
CA GLU A 10 8.63 -4.61 -20.98
C GLU A 10 7.25 -5.15 -21.41
N SER A 11 6.84 -4.71 -22.59
CA SER A 11 5.60 -4.97 -23.29
C SER A 11 5.29 -6.47 -23.43
N GLY A 12 4.28 -6.93 -22.70
CA GLY A 12 3.48 -8.10 -23.06
C GLY A 12 2.23 -7.61 -23.80
N GLY A 13 2.05 -8.05 -25.05
CA GLY A 13 0.90 -7.68 -25.87
C GLY A 13 -0.43 -8.04 -25.21
N TYR A 14 -1.14 -7.01 -24.74
CA TYR A 14 -2.57 -7.09 -24.46
C TYR A 14 -3.30 -6.37 -25.59
N SER A 15 -4.10 -7.13 -26.33
CA SER A 15 -5.06 -6.61 -27.28
C SER A 15 -6.02 -5.65 -26.58
N ARG A 16 -6.15 -4.47 -27.19
CA ARG A 16 -6.99 -3.36 -26.75
C ARG A 16 -8.45 -3.79 -26.88
N PHE A 17 -9.10 -4.12 -25.77
CA PHE A 17 -10.55 -4.25 -25.71
C PHE A 17 -11.15 -2.83 -25.65
N SER A 18 -11.27 -2.23 -26.82
CA SER A 18 -11.94 -0.95 -27.03
C SER A 18 -12.89 -1.11 -28.21
N ASP A 19 -14.01 -1.78 -27.98
CA ASP A 19 -15.20 -1.79 -28.85
C ASP A 19 -16.37 -2.38 -28.06
N GLU A 20 -16.80 -1.71 -26.97
CA GLU A 20 -18.11 -1.99 -26.35
C GLU A 20 -18.51 -0.96 -25.27
N PHE A 21 -18.29 0.34 -25.49
CA PHE A 21 -18.87 1.37 -24.60
C PHE A 21 -19.23 2.64 -25.39
N THR A 22 -20.20 2.50 -26.29
CA THR A 22 -20.95 3.62 -26.88
C THR A 22 -22.45 3.33 -26.77
N LYS A 23 -23.02 3.66 -25.61
CA LYS A 23 -24.44 3.99 -25.40
C LYS A 23 -24.61 4.41 -23.93
N PHE A 24 -25.38 5.49 -23.71
CA PHE A 24 -25.54 6.29 -22.48
C PHE A 24 -24.49 7.39 -22.31
N ASP A 25 -24.66 8.53 -22.98
CA ASP A 25 -25.58 9.60 -22.58
C ASP A 25 -25.59 10.67 -23.69
N GLU A 26 -26.65 10.68 -24.50
CA GLU A 26 -27.02 11.81 -25.34
C GLU A 26 -28.00 12.68 -24.56
N SER A 27 -27.57 13.87 -24.17
CA SER A 27 -28.39 15.09 -24.17
C SER A 27 -27.57 16.22 -23.58
N TYR A 28 -27.22 17.21 -24.40
CA TYR A 28 -27.54 18.62 -24.17
C TYR A 28 -26.88 19.47 -25.27
N HIS A 29 -27.76 19.90 -26.18
CA HIS A 29 -27.73 21.01 -27.11
C HIS A 29 -26.42 21.64 -27.61
N SER A 30 -26.33 21.61 -28.95
CA SER A 30 -25.72 22.62 -29.79
C SER A 30 -26.36 23.99 -29.59
N SER A 31 -25.52 25.03 -29.55
CA SER A 31 -25.88 26.34 -30.08
C SER A 31 -24.64 27.03 -30.65
N ASN A 32 -24.81 27.56 -31.87
CA ASN A 32 -23.85 28.35 -32.62
C ASN A 32 -23.55 29.68 -31.90
N LEU A 33 -22.30 30.17 -31.94
CA LEU A 33 -21.99 31.50 -32.48
C LEU A 33 -20.48 31.85 -32.54
N LYS A 34 -20.10 32.38 -33.71
CA LYS A 34 -19.08 33.41 -34.04
C LYS A 34 -17.60 33.22 -33.65
N ARG A 35 -16.79 33.09 -34.71
CA ARG A 35 -15.37 33.48 -34.79
C ARG A 35 -15.20 34.98 -34.50
N SER A 36 -14.26 35.29 -33.61
CA SER A 36 -13.48 36.53 -33.64
C SER A 36 -12.05 36.23 -33.18
N THR A 37 -11.07 36.53 -34.02
CA THR A 37 -9.63 36.61 -33.69
C THR A 37 -9.29 38.04 -33.25
N PRO A 38 -8.07 38.32 -32.75
CA PRO A 38 -7.69 38.20 -31.36
C PRO A 38 -7.41 39.59 -30.75
N HIS A 39 -8.16 39.99 -29.73
CA HIS A 39 -7.63 40.96 -28.79
C HIS A 39 -6.86 40.19 -27.71
N SER A 40 -5.69 40.71 -27.32
CA SER A 40 -4.91 40.27 -26.17
C SER A 40 -5.71 40.49 -24.88
N GLY A 41 -6.74 39.66 -24.69
CA GLY A 41 -7.63 39.68 -23.54
C GLY A 41 -7.06 38.76 -22.47
N GLU A 42 -6.97 39.27 -21.25
CA GLU A 42 -6.65 38.47 -20.09
C GLU A 42 -7.69 37.35 -19.93
N ASP A 43 -7.23 36.13 -19.67
CA ASP A 43 -8.12 34.99 -19.48
C ASP A 43 -8.85 35.13 -18.15
N VAL A 44 -10.18 35.14 -18.21
CA VAL A 44 -11.04 35.16 -17.03
C VAL A 44 -11.16 33.73 -16.47
N PRO A 45 -10.92 33.52 -15.17
CA PRO A 45 -11.02 32.21 -14.53
C PRO A 45 -12.46 31.69 -14.56
N ASN A 46 -12.61 30.36 -14.58
CA ASN A 46 -13.89 29.70 -14.43
C ASN A 46 -14.25 29.56 -12.94
N GLU A 47 -15.54 29.66 -12.61
CA GLU A 47 -16.03 29.59 -11.24
C GLU A 47 -16.77 28.26 -11.04
N ILE A 48 -16.26 27.42 -10.15
CA ILE A 48 -17.02 26.30 -9.60
C ILE A 48 -16.85 26.36 -8.09
N GLY A 49 -17.91 26.79 -7.40
CA GLY A 49 -18.03 26.65 -5.93
C GLY A 49 -17.52 27.81 -5.07
N SER A 50 -18.20 28.97 -5.11
CA SER A 50 -18.42 29.85 -3.93
C SER A 50 -19.41 31.00 -4.22
N THR A 51 -19.62 31.38 -5.48
CA THR A 51 -20.44 32.56 -5.85
C THR A 51 -21.71 32.21 -6.61
N ALA A 52 -21.71 31.15 -7.43
CA ALA A 52 -22.84 30.82 -8.30
C ALA A 52 -24.04 30.14 -7.59
N SER A 53 -23.85 29.52 -6.42
CA SER A 53 -24.94 28.79 -5.73
C SER A 53 -25.69 29.60 -4.67
N LEU A 54 -25.33 30.87 -4.45
CA LEU A 54 -26.04 31.78 -3.54
C LEU A 54 -26.89 32.83 -4.26
N ASN A 55 -26.71 33.00 -5.58
CA ASN A 55 -27.45 33.98 -6.39
C ASN A 55 -28.44 33.37 -7.40
N ASN A 56 -28.50 32.04 -7.54
CA ASN A 56 -29.35 31.41 -8.56
C ASN A 56 -30.80 31.15 -8.14
N ASP A 57 -31.22 31.53 -6.92
CA ASP A 57 -32.61 31.37 -6.48
C ASP A 57 -33.40 32.69 -6.33
N LEU A 58 -32.78 33.86 -6.57
CA LEU A 58 -33.47 35.15 -6.50
C LEU A 58 -32.87 36.16 -7.49
N SER A 59 -33.41 36.20 -8.71
CA SER A 59 -33.67 37.40 -9.54
C SER A 59 -33.47 37.13 -11.03
N GLU A 60 -34.50 36.58 -11.69
CA GLU A 60 -34.80 37.03 -13.04
C GLU A 60 -35.31 38.48 -12.93
N ASN A 61 -34.74 39.38 -13.74
CA ASN A 61 -35.07 40.80 -13.90
C ASN A 61 -34.51 41.79 -12.86
N SER A 62 -33.28 42.28 -13.11
CA SER A 62 -32.96 43.71 -12.91
C SER A 62 -31.65 44.08 -13.60
N VAL A 63 -31.76 44.94 -14.62
CA VAL A 63 -30.65 45.78 -15.07
C VAL A 63 -30.42 46.82 -13.98
N GLU A 64 -29.42 46.62 -13.13
CA GLU A 64 -28.93 47.67 -12.23
C GLU A 64 -27.40 47.73 -12.26
N LEU A 65 -26.90 48.90 -12.68
CA LEU A 65 -25.53 49.33 -12.40
C LEU A 65 -25.35 49.37 -10.89
N THR A 66 -24.37 48.62 -10.36
CA THR A 66 -23.81 48.85 -9.03
C THR A 66 -22.31 49.14 -9.13
N PRO A 67 -21.79 49.96 -8.20
CA PRO A 67 -20.61 50.81 -8.40
C PRO A 67 -19.28 50.09 -8.08
N ALA A 68 -18.19 50.74 -8.48
CA ALA A 68 -16.81 50.31 -8.24
C ALA A 68 -16.51 49.94 -6.77
N GLY A 69 -15.94 48.74 -6.57
CA GLY A 69 -15.42 48.20 -5.30
C GLY A 69 -16.00 46.80 -5.05
N GLU A 70 -15.29 45.67 -5.14
CA GLU A 70 -13.87 45.36 -5.01
C GLU A 70 -13.44 44.52 -6.22
N MET A 71 -12.43 45.00 -6.96
CA MET A 71 -11.82 44.22 -8.04
C MET A 71 -10.97 43.13 -7.36
N PHE A 72 -11.56 41.97 -7.06
CA PHE A 72 -10.77 40.78 -6.75
C PHE A 72 -9.78 40.60 -7.89
N ASP A 73 -8.49 40.76 -7.58
CA ASP A 73 -7.42 40.68 -8.57
C ASP A 73 -7.54 39.33 -9.29
N ALA A 74 -7.71 39.36 -10.62
CA ALA A 74 -7.88 38.16 -11.43
C ALA A 74 -6.73 37.16 -11.17
N GLY A 75 -5.55 37.66 -10.82
CA GLY A 75 -4.42 36.85 -10.37
C GLY A 75 -4.70 36.01 -9.12
N GLN A 76 -5.28 36.61 -8.07
CA GLN A 76 -5.63 35.91 -6.82
C GLN A 76 -6.70 34.84 -7.05
N HIS A 77 -7.66 35.09 -7.93
CA HIS A 77 -8.68 34.11 -8.28
C HIS A 77 -8.10 32.91 -9.04
N TRP A 78 -7.13 33.13 -9.94
CA TRP A 78 -6.39 32.03 -10.58
C TRP A 78 -5.59 31.21 -9.57
N GLU A 79 -4.93 31.86 -8.60
CA GLU A 79 -4.18 31.15 -7.55
C GLU A 79 -5.07 30.25 -6.68
N MET A 80 -6.26 30.72 -6.32
CA MET A 80 -7.25 29.89 -5.61
C MET A 80 -7.69 28.68 -6.45
N ASN A 81 -8.01 28.89 -7.74
CA ASN A 81 -8.39 27.80 -8.64
C ASN A 81 -7.26 26.76 -8.81
N TYR A 82 -6.00 27.19 -8.88
CA TYR A 82 -4.87 26.28 -8.95
C TYR A 82 -4.72 25.44 -7.68
N HIS A 83 -4.93 26.05 -6.52
CA HIS A 83 -4.88 25.37 -5.24
C HIS A 83 -6.01 24.35 -5.10
N GLU A 84 -7.25 24.74 -5.43
CA GLU A 84 -8.42 23.85 -5.40
C GLU A 84 -8.30 22.69 -6.40
N ALA A 85 -7.84 22.97 -7.63
CA ALA A 85 -7.60 21.94 -8.64
C ALA A 85 -6.51 20.95 -8.19
N ALA A 86 -5.47 21.41 -7.48
CA ALA A 86 -4.46 20.53 -6.90
C ALA A 86 -5.07 19.64 -5.81
N ILE A 87 -5.94 20.17 -4.94
CA ILE A 87 -6.65 19.39 -3.92
C ILE A 87 -7.52 18.30 -4.55
N PHE A 88 -8.25 18.59 -5.63
CA PHE A 88 -9.03 17.56 -6.34
C PHE A 88 -8.15 16.41 -6.85
N LEU A 89 -6.96 16.71 -7.38
CA LEU A 89 -6.01 15.69 -7.82
C LEU A 89 -5.44 14.88 -6.65
N GLU A 90 -5.13 15.53 -5.52
CA GLU A 90 -4.69 14.85 -4.29
C GLU A 90 -5.78 13.94 -3.72
N GLU A 91 -7.04 14.40 -3.64
CA GLU A 91 -8.20 13.60 -3.22
C GLU A 91 -8.42 12.41 -4.18
N GLY A 92 -8.21 12.64 -5.48
CA GLY A 92 -8.24 11.61 -6.51
C GLY A 92 -7.17 10.52 -6.31
N GLU A 93 -5.94 10.92 -6.00
CA GLU A 93 -4.82 10.01 -5.73
C GLU A 93 -5.02 9.19 -4.45
N ASN A 94 -5.48 9.85 -3.38
CA ASN A 94 -5.70 9.25 -2.07
C ASN A 94 -7.01 8.43 -2.00
N ASN A 95 -7.85 8.50 -3.03
CA ASN A 95 -9.19 7.88 -3.07
C ASN A 95 -10.07 8.36 -1.90
N GLU A 96 -10.12 9.67 -1.73
CA GLU A 96 -11.01 10.37 -0.82
C GLU A 96 -12.31 10.77 -1.53
N LYS A 97 -13.44 10.78 -0.82
CA LYS A 97 -14.70 11.17 -1.44
C LYS A 97 -14.76 12.69 -1.58
N PHE A 98 -15.23 13.17 -2.73
CA PHE A 98 -15.43 14.59 -3.00
C PHE A 98 -16.56 15.24 -2.16
N ASP A 99 -17.35 14.46 -1.40
CA ASP A 99 -18.42 14.98 -0.54
C ASP A 99 -17.90 15.90 0.59
N SER A 100 -16.64 15.74 0.98
CA SER A 100 -15.98 16.49 2.06
C SER A 100 -14.97 17.54 1.55
N HIS A 101 -15.06 17.89 0.27
CA HIS A 101 -14.16 18.83 -0.36
C HIS A 101 -14.26 20.23 0.30
N PRO A 102 -13.14 20.92 0.58
CA PRO A 102 -13.15 22.22 1.23
C PRO A 102 -13.59 23.33 0.25
N HIS A 103 -14.90 23.58 0.14
CA HIS A 103 -15.45 24.63 -0.73
C HIS A 103 -15.26 26.07 -0.22
N ASN A 104 -14.97 26.25 1.08
CA ASN A 104 -14.86 27.58 1.70
C ASN A 104 -13.43 27.87 2.14
N SER A 105 -12.99 29.13 2.01
CA SER A 105 -11.69 29.61 2.52
C SER A 105 -11.49 29.35 4.02
N ALA A 106 -12.57 29.30 4.80
CA ALA A 106 -12.53 28.97 6.23
C ALA A 106 -12.29 27.46 6.53
N ALA A 107 -12.63 26.57 5.60
CA ALA A 107 -12.46 25.11 5.75
C ALA A 107 -11.09 24.63 5.27
N LEU A 108 -10.47 25.37 4.33
CA LEU A 108 -9.17 25.05 3.75
C LEU A 108 -8.04 24.90 4.79
N PRO A 109 -7.87 25.78 5.80
CA PRO A 109 -6.84 25.60 6.82
C PRO A 109 -7.01 24.31 7.64
N ALA A 110 -8.27 23.90 7.90
CA ALA A 110 -8.55 22.66 8.60
C ALA A 110 -8.20 21.43 7.75
N TYR A 111 -8.47 21.49 6.45
CA TYR A 111 -8.07 20.46 5.49
C TYR A 111 -6.54 20.32 5.44
N LEU A 112 -5.81 21.42 5.23
CA LEU A 112 -4.34 21.43 5.13
C LEU A 112 -3.66 20.96 6.42
N LEU A 113 -4.24 21.27 7.59
CA LEU A 113 -3.71 20.81 8.87
C LEU A 113 -3.80 19.28 9.01
N VAL A 114 -4.93 18.68 8.60
CA VAL A 114 -5.15 17.23 8.64
C VAL A 114 -4.32 16.50 7.59
N HIS A 115 -4.09 17.11 6.42
CA HIS A 115 -3.32 16.52 5.32
C HIS A 115 -1.80 16.75 5.44
N ASN A 116 -1.33 17.17 6.61
CA ASN A 116 0.09 17.37 6.86
C ASN A 116 0.81 16.04 7.13
N ARG A 117 2.05 15.92 6.64
CA ARG A 117 2.93 14.76 6.88
C ARG A 117 3.15 14.50 8.37
N TRP A 118 3.19 15.55 9.18
CA TRP A 118 3.31 15.45 10.63
C TRP A 118 2.09 14.80 11.27
N TYR A 119 0.88 15.17 10.85
CA TYR A 119 -0.36 14.55 11.32
C TYR A 119 -0.36 13.04 11.02
N TYR A 120 -0.02 12.65 9.79
CA TYR A 120 0.06 11.23 9.44
C TYR A 120 1.19 10.46 10.14
N GLY A 121 2.31 11.13 10.42
CA GLY A 121 3.41 10.54 11.18
C GLY A 121 3.06 10.31 12.65
N LEU A 122 2.30 11.24 13.25
CA LEU A 122 1.88 11.19 14.64
C LEU A 122 0.83 10.09 14.89
N ASP A 123 -0.19 9.96 14.03
CA ASP A 123 -1.20 8.87 14.09
C ASP A 123 -0.54 7.48 13.94
N MET A 124 0.49 7.39 13.08
CA MET A 124 1.25 6.15 12.90
C MET A 124 2.12 5.83 14.12
N ALA A 125 2.86 6.80 14.64
CA ALA A 125 3.75 6.60 15.78
C ALA A 125 2.96 6.22 17.05
N THR A 126 1.85 6.92 17.32
CA THR A 126 0.98 6.64 18.47
C THR A 126 0.33 5.26 18.37
N SER A 127 -0.14 4.87 17.18
CA SER A 127 -0.65 3.53 16.92
C SER A 127 0.41 2.45 17.17
N ILE A 128 1.65 2.66 16.72
CA ILE A 128 2.75 1.70 16.97
C ILE A 128 3.04 1.60 18.47
N ILE A 129 3.11 2.71 19.20
CA ILE A 129 3.32 2.74 20.66
C ILE A 129 2.21 1.95 21.38
N LEU A 130 0.96 2.11 20.96
CA LEU A 130 -0.18 1.39 21.54
C LEU A 130 -0.06 -0.13 21.34
N LEU A 131 0.41 -0.57 20.17
CA LEU A 131 0.63 -1.99 19.88
C LEU A 131 1.82 -2.56 20.67
N THR A 132 2.94 -1.84 20.74
CA THR A 132 4.15 -2.31 21.45
C THR A 132 3.97 -2.38 22.96
N LEU A 133 3.00 -1.64 23.52
CA LEU A 133 2.64 -1.73 24.93
C LEU A 133 2.26 -3.16 25.37
N ALA A 134 1.77 -4.00 24.45
CA ALA A 134 1.44 -5.40 24.73
C ALA A 134 2.66 -6.25 25.17
N PHE A 135 3.89 -5.85 24.85
CA PHE A 135 5.10 -6.56 25.33
C PHE A 135 5.42 -6.29 26.80
N VAL A 136 4.86 -5.20 27.34
CA VAL A 136 5.17 -4.63 28.65
C VAL A 136 4.05 -4.86 29.66
N GLU A 137 2.81 -4.93 29.18
CA GLU A 137 1.63 -5.24 29.98
C GLU A 137 1.58 -6.71 30.38
N GLU A 138 0.92 -7.01 31.51
CA GLU A 138 0.70 -8.39 31.93
C GLU A 138 -0.18 -9.16 30.92
N PRO A 139 0.21 -10.41 30.52
CA PRO A 139 1.42 -11.16 30.90
C PRO A 139 2.67 -10.69 30.14
N ALA A 140 3.56 -9.99 30.84
CA ALA A 140 4.73 -9.34 30.25
C ALA A 140 5.91 -10.30 30.14
N LEU A 141 6.81 -10.04 29.19
CA LEU A 141 8.13 -10.65 29.22
C LEU A 141 8.84 -10.25 30.53
N PRO A 142 9.48 -11.18 31.26
CA PRO A 142 10.06 -10.90 32.58
C PRO A 142 11.12 -9.80 32.56
N LEU A 143 11.78 -9.57 31.42
CA LEU A 143 12.75 -8.49 31.20
C LEU A 143 12.13 -7.10 31.04
N PHE A 144 10.86 -7.00 30.63
CA PHE A 144 10.19 -5.75 30.25
C PHE A 144 8.99 -5.40 31.13
N LYS A 145 8.85 -6.02 32.31
CA LYS A 145 7.73 -5.77 33.22
C LYS A 145 7.79 -4.34 33.78
N LEU A 146 6.85 -3.48 33.38
CA LEU A 146 6.68 -2.15 33.96
C LEU A 146 5.58 -2.12 35.03
N PRO A 147 5.65 -1.18 35.99
CA PRO A 147 4.56 -0.94 36.93
C PRO A 147 3.25 -0.56 36.24
N VAL A 148 2.12 -0.96 36.84
CA VAL A 148 0.77 -0.76 36.26
C VAL A 148 0.48 0.71 35.96
N ALA A 149 0.91 1.62 36.85
CA ALA A 149 0.75 3.06 36.66
C ALA A 149 1.51 3.59 35.42
N VAL A 150 2.68 3.03 35.11
CA VAL A 150 3.52 3.49 34.00
C VAL A 150 2.93 3.08 32.67
N HIS A 151 2.62 1.79 32.47
CA HIS A 151 2.03 1.38 31.19
C HIS A 151 0.61 1.96 31.02
N GLY A 152 -0.17 2.10 32.10
CA GLY A 152 -1.52 2.67 32.05
C GLY A 152 -1.53 4.16 31.71
N SER A 153 -0.54 4.93 32.18
CA SER A 153 -0.40 6.34 31.82
C SER A 153 0.06 6.53 30.37
N ILE A 154 0.95 5.67 29.86
CA ILE A 154 1.35 5.67 28.44
C ILE A 154 0.15 5.34 27.55
N GLU A 155 -0.65 4.33 27.92
CA GLU A 155 -1.88 3.98 27.19
C GLU A 155 -2.86 5.16 27.15
N LEU A 156 -3.14 5.76 28.32
CA LEU A 156 -4.05 6.89 28.42
C LEU A 156 -3.58 8.08 27.56
N LEU A 157 -2.28 8.39 27.60
CA LEU A 157 -1.69 9.46 26.80
C LEU A 157 -1.81 9.18 25.30
N ALA A 158 -1.53 7.95 24.86
CA ALA A 158 -1.70 7.56 23.45
C ALA A 158 -3.16 7.67 22.99
N LEU A 159 -4.12 7.24 23.81
CA LEU A 159 -5.55 7.34 23.51
C LEU A 159 -6.02 8.80 23.48
N ILE A 160 -5.52 9.67 24.37
CA ILE A 160 -5.81 11.11 24.34
C ILE A 160 -5.32 11.73 23.03
N ILE A 161 -4.11 11.38 22.59
CA ILE A 161 -3.56 11.91 21.34
C ILE A 161 -4.42 11.48 20.13
N ILE A 162 -4.80 10.20 20.04
CA ILE A 162 -5.70 9.69 18.99
C ILE A 162 -7.07 10.39 19.06
N GLY A 163 -7.55 10.71 20.27
CA GLY A 163 -8.75 11.51 20.49
C GLY A 163 -8.63 12.92 19.92
N VAL A 164 -7.52 13.62 20.17
CA VAL A 164 -7.26 14.96 19.64
C VAL A 164 -7.22 14.94 18.10
N GLU A 165 -6.55 13.96 17.51
CA GLU A 165 -6.54 13.79 16.04
C GLU A 165 -7.94 13.59 15.47
N LEU A 166 -8.77 12.77 16.13
CA LEU A 166 -10.15 12.55 15.73
C LEU A 166 -10.98 13.85 15.83
N THR A 167 -10.74 14.69 16.84
CA THR A 167 -11.39 16.01 16.95
C THR A 167 -10.96 16.99 15.86
N MET A 168 -9.69 16.98 15.44
CA MET A 168 -9.22 17.79 14.31
C MET A 168 -9.89 17.35 13.00
N LYS A 169 -9.99 16.04 12.78
CA LYS A 169 -10.69 15.48 11.61
C LYS A 169 -12.19 15.80 11.61
N LEU A 170 -12.81 15.81 12.79
CA LEU A 170 -14.20 16.21 12.98
C LEU A 170 -14.44 17.68 12.61
N ARG A 171 -13.50 18.58 12.91
CA ARG A 171 -13.59 20.00 12.54
C ARG A 171 -13.61 20.20 11.03
N TRP A 172 -12.85 19.42 10.27
CA TRP A 172 -12.85 19.48 8.80
C TRP A 172 -14.10 18.84 8.18
N ILE A 173 -14.42 17.59 8.52
CA ILE A 173 -15.47 16.80 7.85
C ILE A 173 -16.89 17.16 8.32
N GLY A 174 -17.02 17.63 9.57
CA GLY A 174 -18.30 17.91 10.21
C GLY A 174 -18.97 16.68 10.87
N TRP A 175 -19.77 16.96 11.90
CA TRP A 175 -20.42 15.95 12.76
C TRP A 175 -21.35 14.98 12.01
N ARG A 176 -22.20 15.48 11.11
CA ARG A 176 -23.18 14.63 10.41
C ARG A 176 -22.51 13.64 9.46
N THR A 177 -21.44 14.07 8.79
CA THR A 177 -20.71 13.25 7.82
C THR A 177 -19.84 12.20 8.52
N ILE A 178 -19.22 12.55 9.67
CA ILE A 178 -18.39 11.60 10.42
C ILE A 178 -19.21 10.44 11.00
N LEU A 179 -20.42 10.72 11.50
CA LEU A 179 -21.30 9.70 12.09
C LEU A 179 -21.84 8.72 11.03
N LYS A 180 -22.02 9.18 9.79
CA LYS A 180 -22.37 8.29 8.67
C LYS A 180 -21.20 7.41 8.23
N HIS A 181 -19.96 7.83 8.50
CA HIS A 181 -18.77 7.12 8.05
C HIS A 181 -18.42 5.94 8.97
N LYS A 182 -18.87 4.72 8.61
CA LYS A 182 -18.72 3.48 9.39
C LYS A 182 -17.32 3.29 10.01
N ARG A 183 -16.24 3.53 9.25
CA ARG A 183 -14.85 3.34 9.71
C ARG A 183 -14.50 4.27 10.87
N THR A 184 -14.83 5.55 10.73
CA THR A 184 -14.49 6.56 11.74
C THR A 184 -15.35 6.36 12.99
N MET A 185 -16.60 5.94 12.81
CA MET A 185 -17.49 5.54 13.89
C MET A 185 -16.93 4.34 14.67
N THR A 186 -16.45 3.29 13.99
CA THR A 186 -15.80 2.15 14.66
C THR A 186 -14.56 2.59 15.44
N LYS A 187 -13.66 3.42 14.85
CA LYS A 187 -12.49 3.99 15.55
C LYS A 187 -12.89 4.79 16.79
N GLY A 188 -13.97 5.57 16.72
CA GLY A 188 -14.50 6.34 17.85
C GLY A 188 -15.08 5.47 18.96
N ILE A 189 -15.86 4.44 18.62
CA ILE A 189 -16.43 3.50 19.60
C ILE A 189 -15.31 2.72 20.31
N THR A 190 -14.33 2.19 19.56
CA THR A 190 -13.20 1.46 20.16
C THR A 190 -12.35 2.38 21.04
N LEU A 191 -12.12 3.62 20.62
CA LEU A 191 -11.43 4.63 21.43
C LEU A 191 -12.15 4.88 22.76
N GLY A 192 -13.47 5.04 22.73
CA GLY A 192 -14.27 5.26 23.94
C GLY A 192 -14.21 4.08 24.91
N ILE A 193 -14.38 2.85 24.42
CA ILE A 193 -14.28 1.62 25.24
C ILE A 193 -12.89 1.52 25.87
N MET A 194 -11.84 1.70 25.08
CA MET A 194 -10.46 1.60 25.55
C MET A 194 -10.08 2.72 26.52
N PHE A 195 -10.61 3.93 26.35
CA PHE A 195 -10.37 5.04 27.27
C PHE A 195 -10.96 4.75 28.65
N VAL A 196 -12.21 4.27 28.71
CA VAL A 196 -12.86 3.88 29.97
C VAL A 196 -12.05 2.76 30.63
N GLU A 197 -11.60 1.77 29.86
CA GLU A 197 -10.80 0.67 30.39
C GLU A 197 -9.45 1.15 30.93
N ALA A 198 -8.71 1.99 30.19
CA ALA A 198 -7.44 2.55 30.65
C ALA A 198 -7.59 3.33 31.96
N VAL A 199 -8.64 4.13 32.09
CA VAL A 199 -8.96 4.86 33.32
C VAL A 199 -9.28 3.89 34.47
N THR A 200 -10.09 2.85 34.23
CA THR A 200 -10.41 1.86 35.26
C THR A 200 -9.18 1.09 35.75
N VAL A 201 -8.24 0.74 34.87
CA VAL A 201 -6.97 0.10 35.24
C VAL A 201 -6.11 1.05 36.09
N LEU A 202 -6.06 2.34 35.73
CA LEU A 202 -5.30 3.35 36.48
C LEU A 202 -5.89 3.58 37.88
N VAL A 203 -7.23 3.57 38.02
CA VAL A 203 -7.89 3.74 39.32
C VAL A 203 -7.73 2.50 40.20
N ARG A 204 -7.92 1.31 39.61
CA ARG A 204 -7.88 0.04 40.36
C ARG A 204 -6.46 -0.42 40.70
N GLN A 205 -5.44 0.07 39.99
CA GLN A 205 -4.04 -0.34 40.12
C GLN A 205 -3.81 -1.86 39.95
N SER A 206 -4.75 -2.56 39.31
CA SER A 206 -4.65 -3.99 39.01
C SER A 206 -5.21 -4.30 37.63
N SER A 207 -4.54 -5.17 36.88
CA SER A 207 -5.02 -5.69 35.60
C SER A 207 -6.26 -6.57 35.81
N HIS A 208 -7.28 -6.40 34.97
CA HIS A 208 -8.40 -7.34 34.85
C HIS A 208 -8.30 -8.09 33.51
N PHE A 209 -9.30 -8.89 33.16
CA PHE A 209 -9.37 -9.56 31.85
C PHE A 209 -9.60 -8.54 30.73
N ARG A 210 -8.60 -8.31 29.87
CA ARG A 210 -8.54 -7.16 28.94
C ARG A 210 -8.53 -7.58 27.46
N VAL A 211 -9.61 -8.22 27.01
CA VAL A 211 -9.75 -8.67 25.61
C VAL A 211 -9.84 -7.51 24.62
N THR A 212 -10.25 -6.33 25.05
CA THR A 212 -10.35 -5.12 24.19
C THR A 212 -8.99 -4.71 23.60
N ARG A 213 -7.87 -5.11 24.22
CA ARG A 213 -6.51 -4.95 23.70
C ARG A 213 -6.36 -5.53 22.29
N ALA A 214 -7.09 -6.62 21.98
CA ALA A 214 -7.07 -7.24 20.66
C ALA A 214 -7.57 -6.29 19.55
N LEU A 215 -8.32 -5.24 19.90
CA LEU A 215 -8.85 -4.24 18.95
C LEU A 215 -7.85 -3.11 18.64
N ARG A 216 -6.73 -2.98 19.38
CA ARG A 216 -5.68 -1.96 19.17
C ARG A 216 -5.18 -1.85 17.70
N PRO A 217 -4.99 -2.95 16.95
CA PRO A 217 -4.56 -2.88 15.55
C PRO A 217 -5.48 -2.07 14.64
N ILE A 218 -6.75 -1.84 15.01
CA ILE A 218 -7.67 -1.00 14.25
C ILE A 218 -7.12 0.42 14.09
N PHE A 219 -6.45 0.97 15.10
CA PHE A 219 -5.84 2.30 15.03
C PHE A 219 -4.74 2.36 13.97
N LEU A 220 -3.85 1.35 13.94
CA LEU A 220 -2.80 1.24 12.93
C LEU A 220 -3.38 1.09 11.51
N VAL A 221 -4.41 0.26 11.35
CA VAL A 221 -5.05 0.02 10.04
C VAL A 221 -5.79 1.27 9.53
N ASP A 222 -6.27 2.16 10.39
CA ASP A 222 -6.94 3.39 9.96
C ASP A 222 -5.97 4.48 9.46
N THR A 223 -4.68 4.38 9.79
CA THR A 223 -3.64 5.35 9.37
C THR A 223 -3.56 5.49 7.85
N CYS A 224 -3.08 6.66 7.38
CA CYS A 224 -2.90 6.92 5.95
C CYS A 224 -1.84 6.00 5.31
N HIS A 225 -0.70 5.82 5.98
CA HIS A 225 0.42 4.98 5.52
C HIS A 225 0.01 3.50 5.35
N CYS A 226 -0.86 2.97 6.21
CA CYS A 226 -1.39 1.61 6.10
C CYS A 226 -2.61 1.50 5.16
N GLY A 227 -2.79 2.43 4.22
CA GLY A 227 -3.86 2.37 3.22
C GLY A 227 -3.89 1.08 2.41
N GLY A 228 -2.72 0.50 2.09
CA GLY A 228 -2.58 -0.80 1.43
C GLY A 228 -3.09 -1.97 2.30
N VAL A 229 -2.66 -2.03 3.56
CA VAL A 229 -3.10 -3.00 4.58
C VAL A 229 -4.63 -2.98 4.73
N ARG A 230 -5.20 -1.78 4.89
CA ARG A 230 -6.66 -1.58 4.99
C ARG A 230 -7.41 -2.05 3.74
N ARG A 231 -6.85 -1.78 2.55
CA ARG A 231 -7.42 -2.22 1.27
C ARG A 231 -7.44 -3.74 1.19
N PHE A 232 -6.40 -4.40 1.67
CA PHE A 232 -6.27 -5.86 1.70
C PHE A 232 -7.23 -6.52 2.71
N ILE A 233 -7.31 -6.01 3.94
CA ILE A 233 -8.27 -6.51 4.95
C ILE A 233 -9.71 -6.44 4.44
N ARG A 234 -10.08 -5.32 3.82
CA ARG A 234 -11.41 -5.18 3.20
C ARG A 234 -11.66 -6.22 2.12
N GLN A 235 -10.64 -6.52 1.30
CA GLN A 235 -10.76 -7.54 0.25
C GLN A 235 -10.99 -8.92 0.85
N ILE A 236 -10.26 -9.30 1.90
CA ILE A 236 -10.46 -10.58 2.61
C ILE A 236 -11.91 -10.72 3.09
N PHE A 237 -12.45 -9.70 3.77
CA PHE A 237 -13.83 -9.74 4.23
C PHE A 237 -14.86 -9.72 3.10
N GLN A 238 -14.56 -9.08 1.97
CA GLN A 238 -15.44 -9.09 0.79
C GLN A 238 -15.41 -10.42 0.05
N SER A 239 -14.30 -11.15 0.08
CA SER A 239 -14.18 -12.51 -0.46
C SER A 239 -14.73 -13.57 0.49
N LEU A 240 -15.01 -13.24 1.76
CA LEU A 240 -15.46 -14.23 2.75
C LEU A 240 -16.79 -14.93 2.41
N PRO A 241 -17.84 -14.27 1.88
CA PRO A 241 -19.14 -14.94 1.70
C PRO A 241 -19.08 -16.17 0.77
N PRO A 242 -18.49 -16.11 -0.45
CA PRO A 242 -18.33 -17.31 -1.29
C PRO A 242 -17.47 -18.41 -0.64
N ILE A 243 -16.51 -18.02 0.20
CA ILE A 243 -15.65 -18.98 0.92
C ILE A 243 -16.47 -19.73 1.96
N LEU A 244 -17.38 -19.05 2.66
CA LEU A 244 -18.26 -19.68 3.65
C LEU A 244 -19.19 -20.72 3.02
N ASP A 245 -19.70 -20.47 1.81
CA ASP A 245 -20.54 -21.42 1.08
C ASP A 245 -19.77 -22.72 0.77
N MET A 246 -18.54 -22.59 0.26
CA MET A 246 -17.67 -23.74 -0.03
C MET A 246 -17.18 -24.45 1.23
N LEU A 247 -16.90 -23.70 2.31
CA LEU A 247 -16.58 -24.25 3.61
C LEU A 247 -17.76 -25.06 4.17
N GLY A 248 -19.00 -24.61 3.94
CA GLY A 248 -20.21 -25.38 4.27
C GLY A 248 -20.24 -26.75 3.59
N LEU A 249 -19.94 -26.81 2.30
CA LEU A 249 -19.82 -28.08 1.55
C LEU A 249 -18.71 -28.97 2.12
N LEU A 250 -17.55 -28.38 2.44
CA LEU A 250 -16.42 -29.11 3.04
C LEU A 250 -16.81 -29.72 4.40
N MET A 251 -17.42 -28.92 5.27
CA MET A 251 -17.87 -29.35 6.60
C MET A 251 -18.94 -30.44 6.52
N PHE A 252 -19.79 -30.40 5.49
CA PHE A 252 -20.76 -31.46 5.21
C PHE A 252 -20.08 -32.81 4.90
N PHE A 253 -19.08 -32.83 4.00
CA PHE A 253 -18.33 -34.06 3.69
C PHE A 253 -17.51 -34.57 4.88
N ILE A 254 -16.88 -33.67 5.64
CA ILE A 254 -16.18 -34.04 6.88
C ILE A 254 -17.15 -34.71 7.85
N SER A 255 -18.36 -34.16 8.02
CA SER A 255 -19.38 -34.72 8.90
C SER A 255 -19.85 -36.11 8.45
N ILE A 256 -20.03 -36.33 7.14
CA ILE A 256 -20.37 -37.66 6.60
C ILE A 256 -19.27 -38.67 6.91
N TYR A 257 -18.01 -38.33 6.63
CA TYR A 257 -16.88 -39.22 6.88
C TYR A 257 -16.63 -39.44 8.38
N ALA A 258 -16.87 -38.44 9.23
CA ALA A 258 -16.80 -38.58 10.67
C ALA A 258 -17.87 -39.56 11.19
N LEU A 259 -19.11 -39.44 10.69
CA LEU A 259 -20.19 -40.36 11.03
C LEU A 259 -19.89 -41.79 10.55
N LEU A 260 -19.41 -41.94 9.31
CA LEU A 260 -19.03 -43.24 8.75
C LEU A 260 -17.85 -43.86 9.52
N GLY A 261 -16.84 -43.06 9.85
CA GLY A 261 -15.68 -43.47 10.64
C GLY A 261 -16.08 -43.92 12.04
N TYR A 262 -16.98 -43.18 12.71
CA TYR A 262 -17.54 -43.58 14.00
C TYR A 262 -18.21 -44.96 13.92
N TYR A 263 -19.13 -45.18 12.98
CA TYR A 263 -19.81 -46.47 12.84
C TYR A 263 -18.87 -47.62 12.45
N LEU A 264 -17.84 -47.35 11.66
CA LEU A 264 -16.92 -48.37 11.17
C LEU A 264 -15.84 -48.75 12.20
N PHE A 265 -15.42 -47.81 13.04
CA PHE A 265 -14.23 -47.93 13.89
C PHE A 265 -14.47 -47.79 15.40
N SER A 266 -15.66 -47.35 15.86
CA SER A 266 -15.97 -47.16 17.29
C SER A 266 -15.74 -48.40 18.15
N GLY A 267 -15.89 -49.60 17.60
CA GLY A 267 -15.68 -50.86 18.31
C GLY A 267 -14.22 -51.26 18.52
N GLU A 268 -13.23 -50.50 18.03
CA GLU A 268 -11.82 -50.84 18.15
C GLU A 268 -11.16 -50.16 19.37
N PRO A 269 -10.73 -50.93 20.39
CA PRO A 269 -10.16 -50.37 21.62
C PRO A 269 -8.75 -49.77 21.43
N ARG A 270 -8.09 -50.05 20.30
CA ARG A 270 -6.75 -49.53 19.99
C ARG A 270 -6.76 -48.13 19.36
N THR A 271 -7.94 -47.58 19.07
CA THR A 271 -8.08 -46.23 18.50
C THR A 271 -8.75 -45.29 19.49
N GLU A 272 -8.06 -44.22 19.86
CA GLU A 272 -8.66 -43.12 20.61
C GLU A 272 -9.42 -42.15 19.69
N HIS A 273 -9.17 -42.21 18.37
CA HIS A 273 -9.67 -41.24 17.39
C HIS A 273 -11.16 -41.35 17.05
N PHE A 274 -11.78 -42.54 17.18
CA PHE A 274 -13.16 -42.80 16.70
C PHE A 274 -14.11 -43.29 17.80
N THR A 275 -13.76 -43.04 19.06
CA THR A 275 -14.53 -43.50 20.23
C THR A 275 -15.86 -42.77 20.36
N THR A 276 -15.87 -41.45 20.13
CA THR A 276 -17.07 -40.60 20.12
C THR A 276 -17.26 -39.93 18.76
N LEU A 277 -18.48 -39.46 18.49
CA LEU A 277 -18.76 -38.70 17.26
C LEU A 277 -17.98 -37.38 17.21
N HIS A 278 -17.77 -36.74 18.36
CA HIS A 278 -16.94 -35.52 18.46
C HIS A 278 -15.49 -35.82 18.10
N ASP A 279 -14.90 -36.87 18.67
CA ASP A 279 -13.50 -37.21 18.43
C ASP A 279 -13.27 -37.67 16.99
N SER A 280 -14.25 -38.38 16.41
CA SER A 280 -14.27 -38.75 15.00
C SER A 280 -14.28 -37.51 14.11
N PHE A 281 -15.10 -36.50 14.45
CA PHE A 281 -15.17 -35.24 13.73
C PHE A 281 -13.84 -34.48 13.80
N VAL A 282 -13.28 -34.32 15.00
CA VAL A 282 -11.99 -33.66 15.21
C VAL A 282 -10.88 -34.40 14.45
N SER A 283 -10.85 -35.74 14.53
CA SER A 283 -9.84 -36.56 13.85
C SER A 283 -9.91 -36.43 12.32
N MET A 284 -11.11 -36.37 11.74
CA MET A 284 -11.30 -36.11 10.31
C MET A 284 -10.96 -34.67 9.93
N PHE A 285 -11.32 -33.70 10.77
CA PHE A 285 -10.96 -32.30 10.57
C PHE A 285 -9.43 -32.09 10.60
N VAL A 286 -8.70 -32.75 11.50
CA VAL A 286 -7.23 -32.72 11.53
C VAL A 286 -6.61 -33.50 10.35
N LEU A 287 -7.26 -34.58 9.91
CA LEU A 287 -6.84 -35.33 8.73
C LEU A 287 -6.97 -34.53 7.43
N LEU A 288 -7.92 -33.58 7.37
CA LEU A 288 -8.02 -32.63 6.25
C LEU A 288 -6.70 -31.90 6.00
N THR A 289 -6.01 -31.50 7.08
CA THR A 289 -4.72 -30.80 6.99
C THR A 289 -3.55 -31.77 6.93
N THR A 290 -3.81 -33.08 6.87
CA THR A 290 -2.81 -34.16 6.87
C THR A 290 -1.87 -34.17 8.09
N ALA A 291 -2.28 -33.51 9.19
CA ALA A 291 -1.39 -33.32 10.35
C ALA A 291 -1.25 -34.58 11.22
N ASN A 292 -2.27 -35.44 11.24
CA ASN A 292 -2.30 -36.71 11.97
C ASN A 292 -2.19 -37.93 11.04
N PHE A 293 -1.77 -37.75 9.78
CA PHE A 293 -1.50 -38.85 8.86
C PHE A 293 0.00 -39.21 8.90
N PRO A 294 0.40 -40.48 9.05
CA PRO A 294 -0.41 -41.69 8.96
C PRO A 294 -1.06 -42.16 10.27
N ASP A 295 -0.77 -41.53 11.40
CA ASP A 295 -1.07 -42.02 12.76
C ASP A 295 -2.54 -42.39 12.98
N VAL A 296 -3.49 -41.57 12.50
CA VAL A 296 -4.93 -41.83 12.62
C VAL A 296 -5.39 -43.13 11.95
N MET A 297 -4.66 -43.58 10.93
CA MET A 297 -4.96 -44.78 10.15
C MET A 297 -4.24 -46.02 10.67
N MET A 298 -3.06 -45.87 11.28
CA MET A 298 -2.14 -46.99 11.56
C MET A 298 -2.75 -48.11 12.43
N PRO A 299 -3.46 -47.84 13.54
CA PRO A 299 -4.05 -48.90 14.36
C PRO A 299 -5.10 -49.72 13.60
N LEU A 300 -5.87 -49.06 12.72
CA LEU A 300 -6.90 -49.70 11.90
C LEU A 300 -6.26 -50.49 10.76
N TYR A 301 -5.25 -49.92 10.11
CA TYR A 301 -4.50 -50.60 9.06
C TYR A 301 -3.84 -51.91 9.54
N ALA A 302 -3.32 -51.91 10.76
CA ALA A 302 -2.74 -53.09 11.39
C ALA A 302 -3.76 -54.22 11.61
N LYS A 303 -5.05 -53.88 11.79
CA LYS A 303 -6.15 -54.86 11.90
C LYS A 303 -6.57 -55.40 10.54
N SER A 304 -6.82 -54.51 9.58
CA SER A 304 -7.16 -54.89 8.21
C SER A 304 -6.64 -53.86 7.23
N LYS A 305 -5.90 -54.33 6.22
CA LYS A 305 -5.37 -53.49 5.16
C LYS A 305 -6.48 -52.77 4.38
N TRP A 306 -7.68 -53.34 4.33
CA TRP A 306 -8.84 -52.77 3.63
C TRP A 306 -9.32 -51.45 4.24
N TYR A 307 -9.06 -51.18 5.53
CA TYR A 307 -9.44 -49.91 6.13
C TYR A 307 -8.66 -48.71 5.57
N SER A 308 -7.51 -48.94 4.91
CA SER A 308 -6.81 -47.88 4.17
C SER A 308 -7.68 -47.25 3.08
N VAL A 309 -8.62 -48.01 2.49
CA VAL A 309 -9.51 -47.52 1.43
C VAL A 309 -10.36 -46.34 1.91
N PHE A 310 -10.83 -46.37 3.16
CA PHE A 310 -11.59 -45.28 3.75
C PHE A 310 -10.78 -43.98 3.84
N PHE A 311 -9.54 -44.06 4.32
CA PHE A 311 -8.66 -42.88 4.46
C PHE A 311 -8.19 -42.37 3.09
N ILE A 312 -7.88 -43.27 2.16
CA ILE A 312 -7.52 -42.90 0.79
C ILE A 312 -8.70 -42.24 0.08
N SER A 313 -9.93 -42.77 0.21
CA SER A 313 -11.10 -42.14 -0.40
C SER A 313 -11.40 -40.76 0.20
N TYR A 314 -11.21 -40.59 1.52
CA TYR A 314 -11.32 -39.30 2.19
C TYR A 314 -10.30 -38.29 1.64
N LEU A 315 -9.02 -38.65 1.57
CA LEU A 315 -7.98 -37.75 1.06
C LEU A 315 -8.19 -37.42 -0.43
N CYS A 316 -8.59 -38.38 -1.25
CA CYS A 316 -8.92 -38.13 -2.65
C CYS A 316 -10.07 -37.13 -2.81
N ILE A 317 -11.18 -37.33 -2.11
CA ILE A 317 -12.38 -36.51 -2.27
C ILE A 317 -12.23 -35.17 -1.56
N VAL A 318 -11.84 -35.18 -0.29
CA VAL A 318 -11.91 -33.98 0.56
C VAL A 318 -10.65 -33.12 0.39
N LEU A 319 -9.45 -33.71 0.40
CA LEU A 319 -8.22 -32.94 0.25
C LEU A 319 -7.94 -32.61 -1.23
N TYR A 320 -7.85 -33.59 -2.12
CA TYR A 320 -7.40 -33.30 -3.49
C TYR A 320 -8.50 -32.71 -4.39
N ILE A 321 -9.77 -33.09 -4.22
CA ILE A 321 -10.85 -32.53 -5.03
C ILE A 321 -11.43 -31.28 -4.35
N LEU A 322 -12.00 -31.40 -3.15
CA LEU A 322 -12.75 -30.30 -2.53
C LEU A 322 -11.85 -29.12 -2.10
N MET A 323 -10.70 -29.32 -1.46
CA MET A 323 -9.84 -28.19 -1.07
C MET A 323 -9.26 -27.44 -2.28
N ASN A 324 -8.90 -28.15 -3.34
CA ASN A 324 -8.39 -27.51 -4.57
C ASN A 324 -9.52 -26.78 -5.33
N LEU A 325 -10.74 -27.33 -5.34
CA LEU A 325 -11.91 -26.64 -5.87
C LEU A 325 -12.21 -25.38 -5.06
N MET A 326 -12.16 -25.46 -3.73
CA MET A 326 -12.33 -24.31 -2.85
C MET A 326 -11.28 -23.22 -3.17
N LEU A 327 -10.00 -23.58 -3.27
CA LEU A 327 -8.93 -22.64 -3.62
C LEU A 327 -9.18 -21.96 -4.97
N ALA A 328 -9.65 -22.70 -5.98
CA ALA A 328 -10.00 -22.15 -7.28
C ALA A 328 -11.13 -21.12 -7.20
N VAL A 329 -12.21 -21.44 -6.47
CA VAL A 329 -13.35 -20.52 -6.26
C VAL A 329 -12.91 -19.26 -5.50
N VAL A 330 -12.07 -19.41 -4.47
CA VAL A 330 -11.50 -18.26 -3.73
C VAL A 330 -10.67 -17.38 -4.67
N TYR A 331 -9.81 -17.99 -5.50
CA TYR A 331 -8.95 -17.25 -6.40
C TYR A 331 -9.75 -16.47 -7.47
N GLU A 332 -10.75 -17.10 -8.08
CA GLU A 332 -11.59 -16.45 -9.08
C GLU A 332 -12.39 -15.28 -8.49
N THR A 333 -13.01 -15.49 -7.33
CA THR A 333 -13.77 -14.44 -6.64
C THR A 333 -12.89 -13.28 -6.19
N PHE A 334 -11.71 -13.57 -5.64
CA PHE A 334 -10.73 -12.54 -5.25
C PHE A 334 -10.27 -11.73 -6.46
N THR A 335 -9.88 -12.40 -7.56
CA THR A 335 -9.43 -11.75 -8.80
C THR A 335 -10.52 -10.86 -9.40
N ARG A 336 -11.78 -11.32 -9.39
CA ARG A 336 -12.93 -10.52 -9.85
C ARG A 336 -13.11 -9.24 -9.02
N ILE A 337 -13.08 -9.37 -7.69
CA ILE A 337 -13.20 -8.22 -6.77
C ILE A 337 -12.04 -7.24 -6.97
N GLU A 338 -10.82 -7.73 -7.16
CA GLU A 338 -9.65 -6.90 -7.42
C GLU A 338 -9.78 -6.11 -8.72
N ARG A 339 -10.22 -6.77 -9.80
CA ARG A 339 -10.44 -6.13 -11.10
C ARG A 339 -11.50 -5.01 -11.04
N GLU A 340 -12.62 -5.27 -10.38
CA GLU A 340 -13.67 -4.26 -10.20
C GLU A 340 -13.20 -3.07 -9.34
N LYS A 341 -12.44 -3.35 -8.29
CA LYS A 341 -11.88 -2.31 -7.42
C LYS A 341 -10.86 -1.45 -8.17
N PHE A 342 -9.99 -2.07 -8.96
CA PHE A 342 -9.05 -1.35 -9.82
C PHE A 342 -9.79 -0.44 -10.82
N ARG A 343 -10.85 -0.95 -11.46
CA ARG A 343 -11.72 -0.15 -12.33
C ARG A 343 -12.33 1.05 -11.59
N LYS A 344 -12.87 0.85 -10.39
CA LYS A 344 -13.46 1.92 -9.57
C LYS A 344 -12.42 2.98 -9.17
N LEU A 345 -11.19 2.57 -8.83
CA LEU A 345 -10.09 3.49 -8.50
C LEU A 345 -9.68 4.35 -9.71
N LEU A 346 -9.57 3.75 -10.90
CA LEU A 346 -9.28 4.50 -12.12
C LEU A 346 -10.39 5.50 -12.47
N LEU A 347 -11.66 5.08 -12.34
CA LEU A 347 -12.80 5.98 -12.57
C LEU A 347 -12.81 7.14 -11.56
N HIS A 348 -12.46 6.88 -10.30
CA HIS A 348 -12.35 7.92 -9.27
C HIS A 348 -11.26 8.95 -9.63
N LYS A 349 -10.07 8.49 -10.02
CA LYS A 349 -8.98 9.37 -10.50
C LYS A 349 -9.41 10.21 -11.71
N ARG A 350 -10.13 9.62 -12.66
CA ARG A 350 -10.67 10.35 -13.82
C ARG A 350 -11.68 11.43 -13.43
N LYS A 351 -12.56 11.16 -12.46
CA LYS A 351 -13.49 12.18 -11.93
C LYS A 351 -12.74 13.35 -11.30
N ALA A 352 -11.70 13.09 -10.51
CA ALA A 352 -10.82 14.14 -9.98
C ALA A 352 -10.20 14.99 -11.10
N CYS A 353 -9.67 14.35 -12.16
CA CYS A 353 -9.17 15.07 -13.34
C CYS A 353 -10.25 15.93 -13.99
N GLN A 354 -11.50 15.47 -14.09
CA GLN A 354 -12.60 16.26 -14.66
C GLN A 354 -12.92 17.50 -13.81
N HIS A 355 -12.96 17.36 -12.49
CA HIS A 355 -13.17 18.50 -11.58
C HIS A 355 -12.02 19.51 -11.69
N ALA A 356 -10.77 19.05 -11.61
CA ALA A 356 -9.59 19.89 -11.78
C ALA A 356 -9.56 20.57 -13.16
N TYR A 357 -9.83 19.83 -14.23
CA TYR A 357 -9.85 20.36 -15.61
C TYR A 357 -10.84 21.53 -15.75
N ARG A 358 -12.05 21.38 -15.19
CA ARG A 358 -13.07 22.44 -15.26
C ARG A 358 -12.66 23.74 -14.54
N LEU A 359 -11.86 23.65 -13.48
CA LEU A 359 -11.32 24.80 -12.74
C LEU A 359 -10.16 25.50 -13.46
N LEU A 360 -9.37 24.74 -14.22
CA LEU A 360 -8.16 25.20 -14.90
C LEU A 360 -8.42 25.85 -16.26
N VAL A 361 -9.62 25.66 -16.79
CA VAL A 361 -10.02 26.18 -18.08
C VAL A 361 -10.56 27.60 -17.95
N SER A 362 -10.32 28.46 -18.95
CA SER A 362 -10.85 29.82 -18.98
C SER A 362 -12.25 29.90 -19.58
N LYS A 363 -13.03 30.92 -19.18
CA LYS A 363 -14.38 31.16 -19.74
C LYS A 363 -14.36 31.34 -21.26
N GLN A 364 -13.24 31.82 -21.81
CA GLN A 364 -13.05 32.06 -23.25
C GLN A 364 -12.73 30.78 -24.05
N ASN A 365 -12.07 29.79 -23.43
CA ASN A 365 -11.63 28.57 -24.11
C ASN A 365 -12.00 27.31 -23.30
N PRO A 366 -13.28 26.88 -23.27
CA PRO A 366 -13.77 25.82 -22.38
C PRO A 366 -13.16 24.42 -22.59
N ASN A 367 -12.40 24.24 -23.68
CA ASN A 367 -11.93 22.93 -24.12
C ASN A 367 -10.39 22.80 -24.12
N LYS A 368 -9.65 23.78 -23.56
CA LYS A 368 -8.19 23.81 -23.64
C LYS A 368 -7.54 24.40 -22.38
N ILE A 369 -6.56 23.70 -21.82
CA ILE A 369 -5.66 24.21 -20.78
C ILE A 369 -4.36 24.70 -21.43
N ARG A 370 -3.93 25.94 -21.17
CA ARG A 370 -2.64 26.43 -21.66
C ARG A 370 -1.53 26.18 -20.64
N PHE A 371 -0.29 26.33 -21.08
CA PHE A 371 0.88 26.08 -20.23
C PHE A 371 0.88 26.89 -18.92
N LYS A 372 0.45 28.17 -18.96
CA LYS A 372 0.38 29.03 -17.76
C LYS A 372 -0.53 28.42 -16.67
N GLN A 373 -1.68 27.88 -17.05
CA GLN A 373 -2.61 27.25 -16.10
C GLN A 373 -2.05 25.91 -15.59
N PHE A 374 -1.39 25.14 -16.46
CA PHE A 374 -0.74 23.89 -16.08
C PHE A 374 0.44 24.12 -15.12
N GLU A 375 1.26 25.14 -15.36
CA GLU A 375 2.35 25.55 -14.46
C GLU A 375 1.81 25.97 -13.09
N GLY A 376 0.73 26.75 -13.07
CA GLY A 376 0.04 27.16 -11.84
C GLY A 376 -0.44 25.97 -11.01
N LEU A 377 -1.07 24.99 -11.65
CA LEU A 377 -1.47 23.73 -11.00
C LEU A 377 -0.26 22.97 -10.43
N MET A 378 0.79 22.77 -11.23
CA MET A 378 1.95 21.97 -10.83
C MET A 378 2.73 22.59 -9.67
N ARG A 379 2.67 23.91 -9.49
CA ARG A 379 3.25 24.59 -8.32
C ARG A 379 2.67 24.09 -7.00
N TYR A 380 1.37 23.77 -6.95
CA TYR A 380 0.70 23.26 -5.76
C TYR A 380 0.67 21.73 -5.71
N PHE A 381 0.36 21.07 -6.83
CA PHE A 381 0.23 19.62 -6.88
C PHE A 381 1.59 18.89 -6.78
N ALA A 382 2.65 19.44 -7.38
CA ALA A 382 3.97 18.82 -7.44
C ALA A 382 5.11 19.83 -7.15
N PRO A 383 5.16 20.42 -5.94
CA PRO A 383 6.09 21.53 -5.62
C PRO A 383 7.57 21.14 -5.68
N LYS A 384 7.89 19.84 -5.70
CA LYS A 384 9.27 19.34 -5.77
C LYS A 384 9.83 19.28 -7.19
N LYS A 385 8.98 19.41 -8.22
CA LYS A 385 9.40 19.30 -9.62
C LYS A 385 9.96 20.64 -10.09
N THR A 386 11.03 20.59 -10.89
CA THR A 386 11.61 21.81 -11.46
C THR A 386 10.74 22.33 -12.61
N VAL A 387 10.89 23.60 -12.98
CA VAL A 387 10.15 24.18 -14.12
C VAL A 387 10.48 23.42 -15.42
N CYS A 388 11.71 22.95 -15.58
CA CYS A 388 12.11 22.11 -16.72
C CYS A 388 11.31 20.80 -16.75
N ASP A 389 11.16 20.13 -15.60
CA ASP A 389 10.35 18.91 -15.50
C ASP A 389 8.88 19.19 -15.85
N VAL A 390 8.34 20.33 -15.43
CA VAL A 390 6.97 20.75 -15.74
C VAL A 390 6.77 20.99 -17.24
N ILE A 391 7.74 21.62 -17.91
CA ILE A 391 7.72 21.80 -19.36
C ILE A 391 7.77 20.45 -20.09
N LEU A 392 8.65 19.54 -19.64
CA LEU A 392 8.76 18.21 -20.23
C LEU A 392 7.49 17.38 -20.01
N MET A 393 6.88 17.46 -18.82
CA MET A 393 5.58 16.84 -18.55
C MET A 393 4.48 17.40 -19.45
N PHE A 394 4.40 18.73 -19.61
CA PHE A 394 3.40 19.35 -20.50
C PHE A 394 3.57 18.89 -21.95
N LYS A 395 4.83 18.80 -22.42
CA LYS A 395 5.13 18.30 -23.75
C LYS A 395 4.74 16.83 -23.94
N GLU A 396 5.00 15.99 -22.94
CA GLU A 396 4.62 14.57 -22.98
C GLU A 396 3.10 14.37 -23.00
N LEU A 397 2.36 15.21 -22.26
CA LEU A 397 0.90 15.16 -22.24
C LEU A 397 0.27 15.66 -23.56
N ASN A 398 0.89 16.66 -24.21
CA ASN A 398 0.40 17.26 -25.46
C ASN A 398 0.72 16.39 -26.68
N THR A 399 0.16 15.18 -26.73
CA THR A 399 0.30 14.25 -27.86
C THR A 399 -0.27 14.80 -29.17
N SER A 400 -1.20 15.76 -29.10
CA SER A 400 -1.79 16.43 -30.26
C SER A 400 -0.94 17.57 -30.84
N ASP A 401 0.19 17.92 -30.21
CA ASP A 401 1.05 19.06 -30.57
C ASP A 401 0.30 20.40 -30.73
N SER A 402 -0.87 20.54 -30.08
CA SER A 402 -1.77 21.69 -30.28
C SER A 402 -1.38 22.95 -29.50
N GLY A 403 -0.38 22.84 -28.61
CA GLY A 403 0.05 23.91 -27.69
C GLY A 403 -0.87 24.09 -26.47
N SER A 404 -1.85 23.20 -26.31
CA SER A 404 -2.84 23.19 -25.23
C SER A 404 -3.23 21.76 -24.88
N LEU A 405 -3.65 21.51 -23.65
CA LEU A 405 -4.12 20.17 -23.24
C LEU A 405 -5.64 20.08 -23.34
N SER A 406 -6.11 19.03 -24.01
CA SER A 406 -7.49 18.58 -23.99
C SER A 406 -7.79 17.75 -22.73
N LEU A 407 -9.07 17.48 -22.46
CA LEU A 407 -9.48 16.65 -21.32
C LEU A 407 -8.92 15.21 -21.41
N GLU A 408 -8.84 14.66 -22.62
CA GLU A 408 -8.34 13.29 -22.84
C GLU A 408 -6.85 13.18 -22.55
N GLU A 409 -6.06 14.16 -22.99
CA GLU A 409 -4.63 14.28 -22.67
C GLU A 409 -4.41 14.52 -21.18
N PHE A 410 -5.27 15.32 -20.54
CA PHE A 410 -5.18 15.62 -19.12
C PHE A 410 -5.43 14.40 -18.21
N TYR A 411 -6.11 13.35 -18.69
CA TYR A 411 -6.26 12.12 -17.90
C TYR A 411 -4.92 11.43 -17.57
N ALA A 412 -3.90 11.63 -18.40
CA ALA A 412 -2.56 11.07 -18.20
C ALA A 412 -1.71 11.88 -17.19
N VAL A 413 -2.26 12.91 -16.54
CA VAL A 413 -1.49 13.79 -15.64
C VAL A 413 -0.84 13.02 -14.48
N TYR A 414 -1.53 12.02 -13.92
CA TYR A 414 -0.96 11.18 -12.86
C TYR A 414 0.26 10.41 -13.35
N ASP A 415 0.21 9.83 -14.55
CA ASP A 415 1.32 9.05 -15.10
C ASP A 415 2.51 9.96 -15.42
N ALA A 416 2.25 11.17 -15.96
CA ALA A 416 3.30 12.16 -16.24
C ALA A 416 4.03 12.61 -14.97
N THR A 417 3.34 12.75 -13.83
CA THR A 417 3.99 13.16 -12.57
C THR A 417 4.95 12.11 -11.99
N LEU A 418 4.73 10.83 -12.31
CA LEU A 418 5.59 9.72 -11.89
C LEU A 418 6.90 9.67 -12.68
N LEU A 419 6.94 10.27 -13.87
CA LEU A 419 8.15 10.32 -14.69
C LEU A 419 9.25 11.17 -14.04
N LYS A 420 10.49 10.69 -14.14
CA LYS A 420 11.69 11.45 -13.80
C LYS A 420 12.47 11.71 -15.08
N TRP A 421 12.89 12.96 -15.25
CA TRP A 421 13.63 13.38 -16.42
C TRP A 421 15.11 13.42 -16.08
N GLU A 422 15.89 12.60 -16.76
CA GLU A 422 17.35 12.65 -16.68
C GLU A 422 17.91 13.04 -18.04
N ALA A 423 18.84 13.99 -18.04
CA ALA A 423 19.57 14.33 -19.24
C ALA A 423 20.46 13.14 -19.61
N GLN A 424 20.16 12.49 -20.71
CA GLN A 424 21.02 11.44 -21.24
C GLN A 424 22.25 12.12 -21.88
N PHE A 425 23.32 12.26 -21.10
CA PHE A 425 24.63 12.56 -21.65
C PHE A 425 25.06 11.34 -22.48
N SER A 426 25.44 11.55 -23.74
CA SER A 426 26.07 10.51 -24.55
C SER A 426 27.23 9.90 -23.76
N HIS A 427 27.42 8.58 -23.85
CA HIS A 427 28.46 7.79 -23.20
C HIS A 427 29.88 8.35 -23.47
N ILE A 428 30.24 9.46 -22.86
CA ILE A 428 31.57 10.03 -22.87
C ILE A 428 32.08 9.79 -21.46
N PRO A 429 32.98 8.81 -21.28
CA PRO A 429 33.56 8.55 -19.97
C PRO A 429 34.19 9.82 -19.41
N TRP A 430 34.03 10.05 -18.11
CA TRP A 430 34.46 11.27 -17.41
C TRP A 430 35.96 11.61 -17.61
N PHE A 431 36.77 10.62 -18.02
CA PHE A 431 38.19 10.77 -18.26
C PHE A 431 38.55 11.52 -19.55
N HIS A 432 37.59 11.82 -20.44
CA HIS A 432 37.88 12.51 -21.71
C HIS A 432 38.15 14.02 -21.52
N THR A 433 37.80 14.56 -20.35
CA THR A 433 38.08 15.96 -19.96
C THR A 433 39.34 16.10 -19.11
N THR A 434 40.00 14.99 -18.77
CA THR A 434 41.21 14.97 -17.93
C THR A 434 42.48 14.86 -18.78
N TRP A 435 43.62 15.16 -18.17
CA TRP A 435 44.92 15.21 -18.85
C TRP A 435 45.21 13.89 -19.60
N ILE A 436 45.67 14.00 -20.86
CA ILE A 436 45.93 12.91 -21.82
C ILE A 436 46.66 11.66 -21.25
N PRO A 437 47.64 11.75 -20.32
CA PRO A 437 48.23 10.54 -19.73
C PRO A 437 47.30 9.80 -18.75
N LEU A 438 46.48 10.54 -17.99
CA LEU A 438 45.51 9.95 -17.05
C LEU A 438 44.38 9.22 -17.80
N GLN A 439 43.98 9.78 -18.96
CA GLN A 439 42.99 9.17 -19.84
C GLN A 439 43.40 7.78 -20.32
N ARG A 440 44.66 7.58 -20.73
CA ARG A 440 45.18 6.26 -21.14
C ARG A 440 45.20 5.27 -19.99
N LEU A 441 45.57 5.72 -18.79
CA LEU A 441 45.63 4.89 -17.59
C LEU A 441 44.22 4.39 -17.19
N CYS A 442 43.22 5.26 -17.27
CA CYS A 442 41.82 4.90 -17.02
C CYS A 442 41.23 3.97 -18.08
N GLN A 443 41.60 4.13 -19.37
CA GLN A 443 41.18 3.22 -20.45
C GLN A 443 41.79 1.82 -20.29
N TRP A 444 43.08 1.73 -19.98
CA TRP A 444 43.73 0.45 -19.69
C TRP A 444 43.12 -0.26 -18.48
N ALA A 445 42.78 0.49 -17.43
CA ALA A 445 42.09 -0.07 -16.27
C ALA A 445 40.67 -0.55 -16.60
N HIS A 446 39.95 0.13 -17.50
CA HIS A 446 38.62 -0.28 -17.96
C HIS A 446 38.65 -1.61 -18.73
N ASP A 447 39.60 -1.75 -19.66
CA ASP A 447 39.75 -2.96 -20.48
C ASP A 447 40.24 -4.16 -19.63
N PHE A 448 41.05 -3.90 -18.61
CA PHE A 448 41.52 -4.91 -17.66
C PHE A 448 40.40 -5.46 -16.74
N VAL A 449 39.39 -4.63 -16.43
CA VAL A 449 38.27 -4.98 -15.53
C VAL A 449 37.17 -5.81 -16.21
N ILE A 450 37.11 -5.84 -17.55
CA ILE A 450 36.09 -6.56 -18.34
C ILE A 450 36.50 -8.04 -18.61
N TRP A 451 37.70 -8.46 -18.22
CA TRP A 451 38.23 -9.77 -18.54
C TRP A 451 37.58 -10.92 -17.73
N PRO A 452 37.16 -12.04 -18.35
CA PRO A 452 36.31 -13.06 -17.73
C PRO A 452 36.98 -13.97 -16.69
N TYR A 453 38.25 -13.75 -16.32
CA TYR A 453 39.02 -14.62 -15.40
C TYR A 453 39.51 -13.92 -14.12
N PHE A 454 38.99 -12.74 -13.79
CA PHE A 454 39.42 -11.89 -12.69
C PHE A 454 38.90 -12.32 -11.28
N GLU A 455 38.18 -13.44 -11.18
CA GLU A 455 37.14 -13.58 -10.15
C GLU A 455 37.57 -14.13 -8.78
N HIS A 456 38.84 -14.47 -8.53
CA HIS A 456 39.17 -15.29 -7.36
C HIS A 456 40.18 -14.65 -6.38
N VAL A 457 39.59 -14.02 -5.35
CA VAL A 457 40.01 -13.99 -3.92
C VAL A 457 40.52 -12.67 -3.31
N ILE A 458 41.19 -11.75 -4.03
CA ILE A 458 41.65 -10.45 -3.43
C ILE A 458 40.99 -9.21 -4.06
N LEU A 459 40.21 -9.40 -5.12
CA LEU A 459 39.82 -8.32 -6.01
C LEU A 459 38.51 -7.61 -5.68
N TYR A 460 37.67 -8.06 -4.74
CA TYR A 460 36.34 -7.46 -4.58
C TYR A 460 36.30 -6.06 -3.96
N ALA A 461 37.21 -5.75 -3.01
CA ALA A 461 37.33 -4.40 -2.46
C ALA A 461 37.98 -3.45 -3.48
N VAL A 462 39.00 -3.94 -4.19
CA VAL A 462 39.70 -3.21 -5.27
C VAL A 462 38.78 -3.01 -6.48
N GLU A 463 37.97 -4.00 -6.86
CA GLU A 463 36.94 -3.94 -7.90
C GLU A 463 35.85 -2.94 -7.53
N ALA A 464 35.34 -2.98 -6.29
CA ALA A 464 34.35 -2.01 -5.84
C ALA A 464 34.93 -0.58 -5.89
N MET A 465 36.17 -0.39 -5.43
CA MET A 465 36.85 0.89 -5.47
C MET A 465 37.12 1.36 -6.91
N LEU A 466 37.61 0.47 -7.79
CA LEU A 466 37.83 0.76 -9.22
C LEU A 466 36.52 1.05 -9.97
N ARG A 467 35.44 0.32 -9.68
CA ARG A 467 34.12 0.56 -10.28
C ARG A 467 33.52 1.90 -9.84
N VAL A 468 33.68 2.26 -8.56
CA VAL A 468 33.26 3.57 -8.04
C VAL A 468 34.07 4.70 -8.67
N LEU A 469 35.39 4.52 -8.83
CA LEU A 469 36.27 5.50 -9.48
C LEU A 469 36.01 5.60 -11.00
N GLY A 470 35.66 4.49 -11.66
CA GLY A 470 35.45 4.43 -13.12
C GLY A 470 34.10 4.98 -13.57
N MET A 471 33.01 4.67 -12.85
CA MET A 471 31.65 5.11 -13.19
C MET A 471 31.22 6.41 -12.47
N GLY A 472 31.95 6.82 -11.43
CA GLY A 472 31.52 7.90 -10.54
C GLY A 472 30.49 7.42 -9.51
N LEU A 473 30.45 8.11 -8.36
CA LEU A 473 29.61 7.73 -7.21
C LEU A 473 28.11 7.68 -7.57
N THR A 474 27.61 8.69 -8.28
CA THR A 474 26.19 8.82 -8.62
C THR A 474 25.70 7.70 -9.53
N GLN A 475 26.45 7.37 -10.58
CA GLN A 475 26.08 6.32 -11.53
C GLN A 475 26.23 4.91 -10.93
N TYR A 476 27.22 4.70 -10.06
CA TYR A 476 27.40 3.43 -9.37
C TYR A 476 26.22 3.09 -8.45
N PHE A 477 25.77 4.04 -7.62
CA PHE A 477 24.67 3.82 -6.67
C PHE A 477 23.28 3.80 -7.33
N ASN A 478 23.13 4.28 -8.57
CA ASN A 478 21.87 4.16 -9.31
C ASN A 478 21.55 2.71 -9.74
N SER A 479 22.56 1.85 -9.90
CA SER A 479 22.34 0.44 -10.25
C SER A 479 22.14 -0.42 -9.00
N GLY A 480 20.93 -0.96 -8.81
CA GLY A 480 20.61 -1.80 -7.64
C GLY A 480 21.53 -3.02 -7.49
N TRP A 481 22.03 -3.57 -8.60
CA TRP A 481 22.99 -4.67 -8.56
C TRP A 481 24.38 -4.26 -8.08
N ASN A 482 24.82 -3.04 -8.39
CA ASN A 482 26.08 -2.50 -7.89
C ASN A 482 25.96 -2.17 -6.39
N VAL A 483 24.83 -1.61 -5.95
CA VAL A 483 24.52 -1.38 -4.53
C VAL A 483 24.56 -2.69 -3.74
N TYR A 484 24.01 -3.78 -4.30
CA TYR A 484 24.08 -5.10 -3.70
C TYR A 484 25.52 -5.64 -3.61
N ASP A 485 26.33 -5.48 -4.66
CA ASP A 485 27.72 -5.95 -4.62
C ASP A 485 28.53 -5.20 -3.57
N PHE A 486 28.34 -3.89 -3.48
CA PHE A 486 28.94 -3.02 -2.48
C PHE A 486 28.51 -3.36 -1.05
N SER A 487 27.22 -3.64 -0.82
CA SER A 487 26.73 -4.00 0.52
C SER A 487 27.31 -5.34 0.98
N VAL A 488 27.43 -6.32 0.07
CA VAL A 488 28.05 -7.62 0.36
C VAL A 488 29.55 -7.49 0.61
N THR A 489 30.29 -6.69 -0.17
CA THR A 489 31.72 -6.46 0.09
C THR A 489 31.92 -5.75 1.43
N LEU A 490 31.16 -4.69 1.70
CA LEU A 490 31.20 -3.95 2.96
C LEU A 490 30.86 -4.86 4.15
N GLY A 491 29.77 -5.63 4.07
CA GLY A 491 29.36 -6.55 5.14
C GLY A 491 30.42 -7.60 5.45
N THR A 492 31.16 -8.06 4.44
CA THR A 492 32.25 -9.01 4.67
C THR A 492 33.51 -8.38 5.24
N LEU A 493 33.81 -7.13 4.89
CA LEU A 493 34.91 -6.37 5.48
C LEU A 493 34.61 -6.06 6.96
N LEU A 494 33.39 -5.60 7.25
CA LEU A 494 32.90 -5.43 8.62
C LEU A 494 32.96 -6.75 9.40
N GLY A 495 32.57 -7.87 8.77
CA GLY A 495 32.64 -9.16 9.43
C GLY A 495 34.04 -9.62 9.80
N VAL A 496 35.06 -9.31 8.98
CA VAL A 496 36.46 -9.58 9.32
C VAL A 496 36.93 -8.68 10.47
N ILE A 497 36.57 -7.40 10.44
CA ILE A 497 36.91 -6.44 11.51
C ILE A 497 36.27 -6.87 12.85
N ILE A 498 34.99 -7.25 12.83
CA ILE A 498 34.27 -7.71 14.03
C ILE A 498 34.89 -9.00 14.56
N LEU A 499 35.26 -9.95 13.71
CA LEU A 499 35.90 -11.20 14.15
C LEU A 499 37.28 -10.95 14.77
N TYR A 500 38.01 -9.93 14.28
CA TYR A 500 39.28 -9.52 14.85
C TYR A 500 39.11 -8.85 16.23
N MET A 501 38.10 -7.99 16.38
CA MET A 501 37.82 -7.28 17.65
C MET A 501 37.12 -8.16 18.70
N ALA A 502 36.26 -9.08 18.26
CA ALA A 502 35.41 -9.91 19.12
C ALA A 502 35.28 -11.33 18.53
N PRO A 503 36.21 -12.24 18.88
CA PRO A 503 36.27 -13.60 18.32
C PRO A 503 35.04 -14.48 18.58
N TRP A 504 34.22 -14.14 19.57
CA TRP A 504 32.99 -14.87 19.91
C TRP A 504 31.83 -14.60 18.94
N PHE A 505 31.91 -13.58 18.09
CA PHE A 505 30.94 -13.30 17.01
C PHE A 505 31.19 -14.11 15.74
N VAL A 506 31.41 -15.42 15.87
CA VAL A 506 31.66 -16.34 14.74
C VAL A 506 30.46 -16.36 13.77
N TYR A 507 29.25 -16.06 14.23
CA TYR A 507 28.03 -16.02 13.41
C TYR A 507 28.12 -15.09 12.20
N VAL A 508 28.97 -14.05 12.22
CA VAL A 508 29.14 -13.16 11.05
C VAL A 508 29.75 -13.89 9.84
N VAL A 509 30.52 -14.97 10.09
CA VAL A 509 31.08 -15.84 9.04
C VAL A 509 29.99 -16.60 8.28
N VAL A 510 28.83 -16.85 8.91
CA VAL A 510 27.68 -17.54 8.29
C VAL A 510 27.07 -16.72 7.15
N LEU A 511 27.33 -15.41 7.07
CA LEU A 511 26.85 -14.54 5.99
C LEU A 511 27.68 -14.64 4.69
N ARG A 512 28.85 -15.30 4.71
CA ARG A 512 29.73 -15.45 3.51
C ARG A 512 29.02 -16.03 2.27
N PRO A 513 28.12 -17.03 2.37
CA PRO A 513 27.39 -17.57 1.23
C PRO A 513 26.46 -16.55 0.54
N LEU A 514 26.11 -15.41 1.15
CA LEU A 514 25.32 -14.36 0.48
C LEU A 514 26.03 -13.81 -0.77
N ARG A 515 27.37 -13.93 -0.85
CA ARG A 515 28.14 -13.62 -2.06
C ARG A 515 27.73 -14.47 -3.25
N LEU A 516 27.27 -15.71 -3.02
CA LEU A 516 26.81 -16.60 -4.09
C LEU A 516 25.55 -16.09 -4.79
N LEU A 517 24.76 -15.21 -4.15
CA LEU A 517 23.61 -14.56 -4.79
C LEU A 517 24.03 -13.70 -6.01
N ARG A 518 25.31 -13.34 -6.14
CA ARG A 518 25.85 -12.70 -7.35
C ARG A 518 25.71 -13.57 -8.60
N LEU A 519 25.74 -14.90 -8.45
CA LEU A 519 25.53 -15.84 -9.56
C LEU A 519 24.15 -15.67 -10.20
N PHE A 520 23.16 -15.19 -9.45
CA PHE A 520 21.81 -14.92 -9.99
C PHE A 520 21.77 -13.74 -10.98
N LYS A 521 22.83 -12.91 -11.05
CA LYS A 521 22.93 -11.84 -12.06
C LYS A 521 23.28 -12.38 -13.45
N LEU A 522 23.95 -13.53 -13.52
CA LEU A 522 24.48 -14.08 -14.76
C LEU A 522 23.35 -14.48 -15.72
N LYS A 523 22.25 -15.02 -15.21
CA LYS A 523 21.12 -15.50 -16.03
C LYS A 523 19.97 -14.51 -16.04
N LYS A 524 19.51 -14.09 -17.23
CA LYS A 524 18.36 -13.18 -17.41
C LYS A 524 17.13 -13.62 -16.60
N ARG A 525 16.76 -14.90 -16.66
CA ARG A 525 15.62 -15.47 -15.91
C ARG A 525 15.67 -15.17 -14.40
N TYR A 526 16.85 -15.28 -13.77
CA TYR A 526 16.97 -15.00 -12.34
C TYR A 526 16.87 -13.50 -12.05
N ARG A 527 17.47 -12.65 -12.89
CA ARG A 527 17.30 -11.20 -12.77
C ARG A 527 15.85 -10.78 -12.86
N ASP A 528 15.08 -11.37 -13.76
CA ASP A 528 13.65 -11.06 -13.94
C ASP A 528 12.84 -11.49 -12.70
N VAL A 529 13.14 -12.65 -12.10
CA VAL A 529 12.52 -13.11 -10.84
C VAL A 529 12.85 -12.19 -9.67
N PHE A 530 14.12 -11.78 -9.50
CA PHE A 530 14.50 -10.86 -8.43
C PHE A 530 13.93 -9.45 -8.65
N GLY A 531 13.91 -8.98 -9.91
CA GLY A 531 13.33 -7.69 -10.26
C GLY A 531 11.84 -7.63 -9.97
N THR A 532 11.09 -8.69 -10.31
CA THR A 532 9.67 -8.80 -9.97
C THR A 532 9.46 -8.90 -8.46
N LEU A 533 10.29 -9.64 -7.72
CA LEU A 533 10.23 -9.70 -6.26
C LEU A 533 10.44 -8.31 -5.60
N VAL A 534 11.43 -7.54 -6.06
CA VAL A 534 11.67 -6.18 -5.56
C VAL A 534 10.49 -5.25 -5.89
N LEU A 535 9.92 -5.36 -7.09
CA LEU A 535 8.74 -4.59 -7.49
C LEU A 535 7.51 -4.93 -6.61
N LEU A 536 7.36 -6.21 -6.23
CA LEU A 536 6.25 -6.71 -5.41
C LEU A 536 6.49 -6.53 -3.90
N THR A 537 7.71 -6.20 -3.47
CA THR A 537 8.06 -6.01 -2.05
C THR A 537 7.13 -5.07 -1.27
N PRO A 538 6.74 -3.87 -1.77
CA PRO A 538 5.80 -3.01 -1.04
C PRO A 538 4.41 -3.65 -0.85
N LEU A 539 3.96 -4.46 -1.82
CA LEU A 539 2.71 -5.21 -1.71
C LEU A 539 2.85 -6.36 -0.68
N MET A 540 3.93 -7.12 -0.74
CA MET A 540 4.23 -8.18 0.22
C MET A 540 4.41 -7.66 1.65
N CYS A 541 4.96 -6.46 1.82
CA CYS A 541 5.05 -5.81 3.12
C CYS A 541 3.65 -5.51 3.68
N SER A 542 2.72 -5.03 2.85
CA SER A 542 1.34 -4.80 3.26
C SER A 542 0.63 -6.10 3.68
N THR A 543 0.85 -7.21 2.98
CA THR A 543 0.28 -8.52 3.37
C THR A 543 0.92 -9.08 4.64
N ALA A 544 2.23 -8.91 4.82
CA ALA A 544 2.94 -9.28 6.05
C ALA A 544 2.40 -8.51 7.27
N ILE A 545 2.11 -7.21 7.12
CA ILE A 545 1.48 -6.42 8.20
C ILE A 545 0.07 -6.96 8.53
N VAL A 546 -0.73 -7.34 7.53
CA VAL A 546 -2.05 -7.96 7.81
C VAL A 546 -1.91 -9.27 8.59
N MET A 547 -0.94 -10.10 8.24
CA MET A 547 -0.64 -11.32 9.00
C MET A 547 -0.23 -11.00 10.44
N LEU A 548 0.63 -9.99 10.65
CA LEU A 548 1.02 -9.54 11.98
C LEU A 548 -0.18 -9.04 12.78
N VAL A 549 -1.09 -8.28 12.16
CA VAL A 549 -2.34 -7.81 12.81
C VAL A 549 -3.21 -8.99 13.25
N MET A 550 -3.33 -10.03 12.42
CA MET A 550 -4.06 -11.24 12.82
C MET A 550 -3.37 -11.98 13.96
N TYR A 551 -2.05 -12.15 13.90
CA TYR A 551 -1.28 -12.76 14.98
C TYR A 551 -1.45 -11.99 16.29
N TYR A 552 -1.37 -10.65 16.25
CA TYR A 552 -1.62 -9.83 17.42
C TYR A 552 -3.00 -10.10 18.03
N PHE A 553 -4.05 -10.10 17.21
CA PHE A 553 -5.42 -10.35 17.67
C PHE A 553 -5.55 -11.71 18.37
N PHE A 554 -5.10 -12.80 17.73
CA PHE A 554 -5.18 -14.14 18.30
C PHE A 554 -4.22 -14.37 19.46
N SER A 555 -3.04 -13.76 19.46
CA SER A 555 -2.08 -13.85 20.57
C SER A 555 -2.63 -13.21 21.83
N ILE A 556 -3.28 -12.04 21.75
CA ILE A 556 -3.91 -11.40 22.91
C ILE A 556 -5.01 -12.30 23.48
N ILE A 557 -5.90 -12.81 22.62
CA ILE A 557 -6.96 -13.73 23.06
C ILE A 557 -6.37 -14.98 23.71
N GLY A 558 -5.34 -15.57 23.09
CA GLY A 558 -4.66 -16.75 23.62
C GLY A 558 -4.01 -16.51 24.97
N MET A 559 -3.33 -15.37 25.15
CA MET A 559 -2.73 -15.01 26.44
C MET A 559 -3.80 -14.84 27.53
N GLU A 560 -4.89 -14.12 27.24
CA GLU A 560 -5.95 -13.88 28.24
C GLU A 560 -6.70 -15.17 28.62
N LEU A 561 -6.85 -16.13 27.68
CA LEU A 561 -7.53 -17.41 27.94
C LEU A 561 -6.63 -18.46 28.59
N PHE A 562 -5.36 -18.54 28.18
CA PHE A 562 -4.49 -19.68 28.52
C PHE A 562 -3.35 -19.35 29.48
N ALA A 563 -3.06 -18.07 29.78
CA ALA A 563 -1.91 -17.73 30.64
C ALA A 563 -1.98 -18.27 32.07
N GLY A 564 -3.19 -18.57 32.56
CA GLY A 564 -3.39 -19.13 33.90
C GLY A 564 -3.14 -20.63 34.03
N TYR A 565 -2.95 -21.36 32.93
CA TYR A 565 -2.74 -22.80 32.92
C TYR A 565 -1.25 -23.12 32.82
N ASP A 566 -0.68 -23.81 33.81
CA ASP A 566 0.68 -24.34 33.71
C ASP A 566 0.65 -25.61 32.87
N MET A 567 1.09 -25.50 31.62
CA MET A 567 1.10 -26.62 30.68
C MET A 567 2.35 -27.51 30.80
N ARG A 568 3.11 -27.41 31.90
CA ARG A 568 4.28 -28.24 32.13
C ARG A 568 3.86 -29.63 32.63
N ASN A 569 4.13 -30.65 31.81
CA ASN A 569 3.86 -32.06 32.10
C ASN A 569 2.37 -32.40 32.31
N CYS A 570 1.46 -31.64 31.69
CA CYS A 570 0.01 -31.89 31.73
C CYS A 570 -0.50 -32.67 30.51
#